data_AF-A0A2V5ZAN9-F1
#
_entry.id   AF-A0A2V5ZAN9-F1
#
_cell.length_a   1.000
_cell.length_b   1.000
_cell.length_c   1.000
_cell.angle_alpha   90.00
_cell.angle_beta   90.00
_cell.angle_gamma   90.00
#
_symmetry.space_group_name_H-M   'P 1'
#
loop_
_entity.id
_entity.type
_entity.pdbx_description
1 polymer ?
#
loop_
_entity_poly.entity_id
_entity_poly.type
_entity_poly.pdbx_seq_one_letter_code
_entity_poly.pdbx_strand_id
1 'polypeptide(L)' 'MSTVTVEFSDRDGRTELRLKHEQLPGDELREDRTPRGWNSVLDQLEKFVSG' A
#
# COMPACT_ATOMS: atom_id res chain seq x y z
N MET A 1 -14.21 7.77 8.71
CA MET A 1 -14.05 6.32 8.49
C MET A 1 -12.80 6.18 7.64
N SER A 2 -11.86 5.30 7.95
CA SER A 2 -10.63 5.18 7.15
C SER A 2 -10.88 4.22 5.98
N THR A 3 -10.49 4.59 4.76
CA THR A 3 -10.69 3.77 3.55
C THR A 3 -9.35 3.43 2.91
N VAL A 4 -9.14 2.16 2.61
CA VAL A 4 -7.96 1.68 1.87
C VAL A 4 -8.44 1.12 0.53
N THR A 5 -7.88 1.64 -0.55
CA THR A 5 -8.15 1.19 -1.91
C THR A 5 -6.89 0.58 -2.49
N VAL A 6 -7.03 -0.62 -3.04
CA VAL A 6 -5.96 -1.32 -3.75
C VAL A 6 -6.37 -1.45 -5.21
N GLU A 7 -5.56 -0.89 -6.10
CA GLU A 7 -5.74 -0.90 -7.55
C GLU A 7 -4.68 -1.82 -8.16
N PHE A 8 -5.08 -2.66 -9.11
CA PHE A 8 -4.18 -3.51 -9.89
C PHE A 8 -4.30 -3.16 -11.37
N SER A 9 -3.17 -3.07 -12.06
CA SER A 9 -3.11 -2.84 -13.50
C SER A 9 -2.02 -3.68 -14.15
N ASP A 10 -2.26 -4.09 -15.39
CA ASP A 10 -1.22 -4.69 -16.22
C ASP A 10 -0.19 -3.62 -16.62
N ARG A 11 1.09 -3.97 -16.53
CA ARG A 11 2.21 -3.12 -16.92
C ARG A 11 3.36 -3.97 -17.46
N ASP A 12 3.51 -3.99 -18.78
CA ASP A 12 4.61 -4.65 -19.50
C ASP A 12 4.82 -6.12 -19.09
N GLY A 13 3.73 -6.88 -18.97
CA GLY A 13 3.77 -8.29 -18.57
C GLY A 13 4.04 -8.51 -17.06
N ARG A 14 3.96 -7.45 -16.26
CA ARG A 14 3.95 -7.48 -14.80
C ARG A 14 2.66 -6.86 -14.28
N THR A 15 2.37 -7.08 -13.01
CA THR A 15 1.25 -6.41 -12.34
C THR A 15 1.78 -5.23 -11.54
N GLU A 16 1.27 -4.04 -11.83
CA GLU A 16 1.44 -2.86 -10.97
C GLU A 16 0.33 -2.84 -9.91
N LEU A 17 0.73 -2.63 -8.65
CA LEU A 17 -0.18 -2.48 -7.52
C LEU A 17 -0.05 -1.06 -6.98
N ARG A 18 -1.17 -0.35 -6.84
CA ARG A 18 -1.22 0.94 -6.16
C ARG A 18 -2.14 0.89 -4.95
N LEU A 19 -1.60 1.29 -3.81
CA LEU A 19 -2.35 1.42 -2.57
C LEU A 19 -2.62 2.90 -2.27
N LYS A 20 -3.88 3.23 -2.01
CA LYS A 20 -4.31 4.55 -1.53
C LYS A 20 -4.99 4.37 -0.18
N HIS A 21 -4.57 5.18 0.78
CA HIS A 21 -5.17 5.22 2.11
C HIS A 21 -5.75 6.62 2.32
N GLU A 22 -7.08 6.70 2.34
CA GLU A 22 -7.85 7.94 2.38
C GLU A 22 -8.57 8.09 3.72
N GLN A 23 -8.93 9.34 4.05
CA GLN A 23 -9.70 9.69 5.25
C GLN A 23 -9.01 9.29 6.58
N LEU A 24 -7.68 9.32 6.59
CA LEU A 24 -6.88 9.21 7.80
C LEU A 24 -7.19 10.41 8.73
N PRO A 25 -7.46 10.19 10.03
CA PRO A 25 -7.48 11.26 11.02
C PRO A 25 -6.17 12.04 10.93
N GLY A 26 -6.23 13.37 10.98
CA GLY A 26 -5.07 14.24 10.71
C GLY A 26 -3.83 13.96 11.58
N ASP A 27 -3.98 13.28 12.71
CA ASP A 27 -2.87 12.87 13.59
C ASP A 27 -2.15 11.61 13.08
N GLU A 28 -2.84 10.68 12.41
CA GLU A 28 -2.23 9.46 11.81
C GLU A 28 -1.55 9.73 10.47
N LEU A 29 -1.91 10.85 9.83
CA LEU A 29 -1.25 11.36 8.62
C LEU A 29 0.08 12.07 8.94
N ARG A 30 0.21 12.61 10.15
CA ARG A 30 1.40 13.30 10.65
C ARG A 30 2.46 12.35 11.19
N GLU A 31 2.05 11.16 11.62
CA GLU A 31 2.99 10.12 11.98
C GLU A 31 3.41 9.35 10.73
N ASP A 32 4.71 9.37 10.41
CA ASP A 32 5.39 8.54 9.38
C ASP A 32 5.12 7.02 9.50
N ARG A 33 4.30 6.58 10.45
CA ARG A 33 3.91 5.19 10.72
C ARG A 33 3.05 4.62 9.61
N THR A 34 2.12 5.40 9.05
CA THR A 34 1.18 4.89 8.06
C THR A 34 1.89 4.50 6.75
N PRO A 35 2.73 5.36 6.14
CA PRO A 35 3.51 4.98 4.96
C PRO A 35 4.51 3.85 5.24
N ARG A 36 5.21 3.89 6.39
CA ARG A 36 6.19 2.83 6.75
C ARG A 36 5.53 1.47 6.99
N GLY A 37 4.37 1.44 7.61
CA GLY A 37 3.59 0.22 7.82
C GLY A 37 3.18 -0.42 6.49
N TRP A 38 2.62 0.39 5.57
CA TRP A 38 2.25 -0.10 4.25
C TRP A 38 3.45 -0.60 3.44
N ASN A 39 4.58 0.12 3.46
CA ASN A 39 5.78 -0.32 2.75
C ASN A 39 6.28 -1.67 3.27
N SER A 40 6.32 -1.88 4.59
CA SER A 40 6.74 -3.18 5.14
C SER A 40 5.82 -4.33 4.73
N VAL A 41 4.52 -4.09 4.56
CA VAL A 41 3.56 -5.11 4.10
C VAL A 41 3.75 -5.38 2.61
N LEU A 42 4.01 -4.34 1.79
CA LEU A 42 4.31 -4.50 0.38
C LEU A 42 5.61 -5.28 0.15
N ASP A 43 6.65 -5.05 0.96
CA ASP A 43 7.90 -5.82 0.93
C ASP A 43 7.67 -7.30 1.25
N GLN A 44 6.76 -7.61 2.19
CA GLN A 44 6.38 -8.99 2.49
C GLN A 44 5.58 -9.63 1.36
N LEU A 45 4.67 -8.87 0.75
CA LEU A 45 3.89 -9.33 -0.39
C LEU A 45 4.80 -9.67 -1.57
N GLU A 46 5.79 -8.83 -1.88
CA GLU A 46 6.77 -9.08 -2.94
C GLU A 46 7.51 -10.40 -2.71
N LYS A 47 7.98 -10.66 -1.48
CA LYS A 47 8.64 -11.92 -1.13
C LYS A 47 7.73 -13.14 -1.28
N PHE A 48 6.44 -13.00 -0.94
CA PHE A 48 5.47 -14.08 -1.03
C PHE A 48 5.15 -14.45 -2.47
N VAL A 49 4.99 -13.47 -3.36
CA VAL A 49 4.59 -13.70 -4.77
C VAL A 49 5.77 -14.01 -5.69
N SER A 50 7.00 -13.73 -5.27
CA SER A 50 8.23 -14.02 -6.02
C SER A 50 8.79 -15.43 -5.76
N GLY A 51 8.04 -16.28 -5.05
CA GLY A 51 8.39 -17.67 -4.72
C GLY A 51 8.20 -18.65 -5.86
#